data_AF-A0A2A2I8M9-F1
#
_entry.id   AF-A0A2A2I8M9-F1
#
_cell.length_a   1.000
_cell.length_b   1.000
_cell.length_c   1.000
_cell.angle_alpha   90.00
_cell.angle_beta   90.00
_cell.angle_gamma   90.00
#
_symmetry.space_group_name_H-M   'P 1'
#
loop_
_entity.id
_entity.type
_entity.pdbx_description
1 polymer ?
#
loop_
_entity_poly.entity_id
_entity_poly.type
_entity_poly.pdbx_seq_one_letter_code
_entity_poly.pdbx_strand_id
1 'polypeptide(L)'
;MKKSGAKRIMRWFLLVLFIVAALIFLNSALFSAWNAGGPPSDYAEAWGQRALVHLGYSGALFIAGVAIFIQIRRFPQIGVVPIGLLVIAGIIAISPHGRAFLAQDKCLDKGGKWIAVEYRCEVRD
;
A
#
# COMPACT_ATOMS: atom_id res chain seq x y z
N MET A 1 1.78 23.12 -33.37
CA MET A 1 2.82 22.57 -32.47
C MET A 1 2.60 23.04 -31.03
N LYS A 2 2.06 22.19 -30.13
CA LYS A 2 1.93 22.48 -28.67
C LYS A 2 1.90 21.22 -27.78
N LYS A 3 2.17 20.04 -28.34
CA LYS A 3 1.98 18.73 -27.67
C LYS A 3 3.07 18.39 -26.63
N SER A 4 4.23 19.05 -26.65
CA SER A 4 5.35 18.77 -25.72
C SER A 4 5.18 19.42 -24.34
N GLY A 5 4.65 20.64 -24.28
CA GLY A 5 4.40 21.36 -23.03
C GLY A 5 3.33 20.69 -22.17
N ALA A 6 2.20 20.33 -22.78
CA ALA A 6 1.10 19.65 -22.08
C ALA A 6 1.53 18.32 -21.45
N LYS A 7 2.28 17.49 -22.20
CA LYS A 7 2.84 16.23 -21.67
C LYS A 7 3.78 16.46 -20.49
N ARG A 8 4.61 17.52 -20.53
CA ARG A 8 5.52 17.86 -19.44
C ARG A 8 4.74 18.28 -18.18
N ILE A 9 3.74 19.14 -18.32
CA ILE A 9 2.90 19.60 -17.20
C ILE A 9 2.16 18.42 -16.59
N MET A 10 1.47 17.62 -17.41
CA MET A 10 0.72 16.45 -16.96
C MET A 10 1.62 15.45 -16.22
N ARG A 11 2.82 15.20 -16.74
CA ARG A 11 3.79 14.28 -16.13
C ARG A 11 4.18 14.73 -14.71
N TRP A 12 4.50 16.01 -14.53
CA TRP A 12 4.87 16.56 -13.22
C TRP A 12 3.69 16.62 -12.28
N PHE A 13 2.52 17.04 -12.78
CA PHE A 13 1.29 17.07 -12.00
C PHE A 13 0.93 15.70 -11.44
N LEU A 14 0.96 14.66 -12.27
CA LEU A 14 0.70 13.28 -11.82
C LEU A 14 1.75 12.82 -10.81
N LEU A 15 3.04 13.09 -11.05
CA LEU A 15 4.07 12.71 -10.07
C LEU A 15 3.82 13.36 -8.71
N VAL A 16 3.54 14.66 -8.67
CA VAL A 16 3.23 15.38 -7.42
C VAL A 16 1.99 14.79 -6.76
N LEU A 17 0.93 14.50 -7.52
CA LEU A 17 -0.29 13.88 -7.00
C LEU A 17 0.00 12.54 -6.31
N PHE A 18 0.77 11.66 -6.96
CA PHE A 18 1.14 10.37 -6.40
C PHE A 18 2.06 10.50 -5.18
N ILE A 19 2.99 11.46 -5.17
CA ILE A 19 3.84 11.74 -4.00
C ILE A 19 3.00 12.21 -2.82
N VAL A 20 2.07 13.15 -3.03
CA VAL A 20 1.18 13.64 -1.98
C VAL A 20 0.32 12.50 -1.42
N ALA A 21 -0.27 11.68 -2.30
CA ALA A 21 -1.03 10.51 -1.88
C ALA A 21 -0.17 9.52 -1.08
N ALA A 22 1.07 9.24 -1.54
CA ALA A 22 2.00 8.37 -0.83
C ALA A 22 2.35 8.90 0.57
N LEU A 23 2.54 10.22 0.72
CA LEU A 23 2.81 10.85 2.02
C LEU A 23 1.61 10.79 2.96
N ILE A 24 0.39 10.95 2.45
CA ILE A 24 -0.84 10.79 3.26
C ILE A 24 -0.92 9.38 3.84
N PHE A 25 -0.68 8.36 3.00
CA PHE A 25 -0.66 6.98 3.47
C PHE A 25 0.51 6.69 4.40
N LEU A 26 1.69 7.28 4.16
CA LEU A 26 2.84 7.12 5.05
C LEU A 26 2.55 7.69 6.43
N ASN A 27 2.00 8.90 6.50
CA ASN A 27 1.62 9.53 7.75
C ASN A 27 0.58 8.68 8.51
N SER A 28 -0.41 8.16 7.79
CA SER A 28 -1.41 7.29 8.39
C SER A 28 -0.83 5.94 8.84
N ALA A 29 0.18 5.40 8.15
CA ALA A 29 0.91 4.20 8.55
C ALA A 29 1.70 4.44 9.84
N LEU A 30 2.43 5.55 9.94
CA LEU A 30 3.19 5.93 11.13
C LEU A 30 2.26 6.12 12.35
N PHE A 31 1.14 6.83 12.16
CA PHE A 31 0.13 6.99 13.21
C PHE A 31 -0.44 5.65 13.68
N SER A 32 -0.75 4.75 12.74
CA SER A 32 -1.28 3.43 13.07
C SER A 32 -0.23 2.55 13.78
N ALA A 33 1.04 2.61 13.37
CA ALA A 33 2.13 1.90 14.02
C ALA A 33 2.37 2.40 15.45
N TRP A 34 2.24 3.72 15.66
CA TRP A 34 2.31 4.31 16.99
C TRP A 34 1.19 3.79 17.90
N ASN A 35 -0.05 3.71 17.42
CA ASN A 35 -1.17 3.16 18.21
C ASN A 35 -1.04 1.65 18.46
N ALA A 36 -0.34 0.92 17.60
CA ALA A 36 -0.09 -0.50 17.78
C ALA A 36 0.98 -0.80 18.85
N GLY A 37 2.00 0.06 18.97
CA GLY A 37 3.16 -0.18 19.83
C GLY A 37 3.36 0.78 21.01
N GLY A 38 2.61 1.88 21.06
CA GLY A 38 2.75 2.92 22.08
C GLY A 38 1.82 2.68 23.28
N PRO A 39 0.66 3.35 23.35
CA PRO A 39 -0.27 3.19 24.46
C PRO A 39 -0.93 1.79 24.45
N PRO A 40 -1.31 1.24 25.63
CA PRO A 40 -2.11 0.02 25.69
C PRO A 40 -3.44 0.26 24.97
N SER A 41 -3.67 -0.51 23.91
CA SER A 41 -4.86 -0.47 23.08
C SER A 41 -5.45 -1.86 22.99
N ASP A 42 -6.77 -1.97 23.16
CA ASP A 42 -7.52 -3.21 22.98
C ASP A 42 -7.39 -3.76 21.54
N TYR A 43 -6.98 -2.91 20.59
CA TYR A 43 -6.93 -3.21 19.15
C TYR A 43 -5.52 -3.08 18.54
N ALA A 44 -4.47 -3.37 19.32
CA ALA A 44 -3.08 -3.20 18.88
C ALA A 44 -2.76 -3.96 17.57
N GLU A 45 -3.29 -5.19 17.40
CA GLU A 45 -3.07 -5.99 16.20
C GLU A 45 -3.79 -5.42 14.96
N ALA A 46 -5.02 -4.92 15.12
CA ALA A 46 -5.74 -4.22 14.06
C ALA A 46 -5.02 -2.94 13.61
N TRP A 47 -4.48 -2.16 14.55
CA TRP A 47 -3.65 -0.99 14.25
C TRP A 47 -2.35 -1.38 13.53
N GLY A 48 -1.71 -2.47 13.95
CA GLY A 48 -0.51 -2.99 13.31
C GLY A 48 -0.75 -3.41 11.87
N GLN A 49 -1.86 -4.12 11.62
CA GLN A 49 -2.24 -4.50 10.27
C GLN A 49 -2.57 -3.29 9.40
N ARG A 50 -3.32 -2.32 9.92
CA ARG A 50 -3.60 -1.06 9.20
C ARG A 50 -2.32 -0.32 8.83
N ALA A 51 -1.34 -0.29 9.74
CA ALA A 51 -0.04 0.31 9.48
C ALA A 51 0.67 -0.36 8.29
N LEU A 52 0.68 -1.70 8.25
CA LEU A 52 1.27 -2.47 7.14
C LEU A 52 0.57 -2.22 5.80
N VAL A 53 -0.77 -2.20 5.80
CA VAL A 53 -1.56 -1.90 4.59
C VAL A 53 -1.24 -0.50 4.06
N HIS A 54 -1.27 0.50 4.94
CA HIS A 54 -1.02 1.88 4.55
C HIS A 54 0.42 2.11 4.11
N LEU A 55 1.39 1.44 4.74
CA LEU A 55 2.78 1.47 4.30
C LEU A 55 2.93 0.86 2.90
N GLY A 56 2.25 -0.26 2.64
CA GLY A 56 2.18 -0.89 1.32
C GLY A 56 1.62 0.06 0.26
N TYR A 57 0.50 0.73 0.55
CA TYR A 57 -0.08 1.72 -0.37
C TYR A 57 0.82 2.92 -0.58
N SER A 58 1.50 3.42 0.46
CA SER A 58 2.47 4.50 0.32
C SER A 58 3.60 4.13 -0.65
N GLY A 59 4.23 2.97 -0.46
CA GLY A 59 5.28 2.48 -1.36
C GLY A 59 4.79 2.24 -2.78
N ALA A 60 3.62 1.60 -2.92
CA ALA A 60 3.00 1.33 -4.22
C ALA A 60 2.69 2.61 -4.99
N LEU A 61 2.10 3.62 -4.34
CA LEU A 61 1.79 4.92 -4.95
C LEU A 61 3.05 5.66 -5.37
N PHE A 62 4.10 5.64 -4.54
CA PHE A 62 5.37 6.27 -4.87
C PHE A 62 5.98 5.63 -6.13
N ILE A 63 6.05 4.30 -6.17
CA ILE A 63 6.58 3.54 -7.33
C ILE A 63 5.72 3.76 -8.58
N ALA A 64 4.39 3.74 -8.44
CA ALA A 64 3.46 3.99 -9.54
C ALA A 64 3.62 5.40 -10.12
N GLY A 65 3.78 6.43 -9.27
CA GLY A 65 4.05 7.80 -9.69
C GLY A 65 5.33 7.91 -10.53
N VAL A 66 6.41 7.24 -10.11
CA VAL A 66 7.67 7.18 -10.86
C VAL A 66 7.49 6.43 -12.19
N ALA A 67 6.80 5.29 -12.19
CA ALA A 67 6.55 4.50 -13.39
C ALA A 67 5.77 5.30 -14.45
N ILE A 68 4.69 5.98 -14.03
CA ILE A 68 3.87 6.84 -14.88
C ILE A 68 4.70 8.03 -15.40
N PHE A 69 5.52 8.64 -14.55
CA PHE A 69 6.41 9.73 -14.93
C PHE A 69 7.37 9.30 -16.07
N ILE A 70 7.97 8.13 -15.97
CA ILE A 70 8.85 7.57 -16.99
C ILE A 70 8.06 7.26 -18.28
N GLN A 71 6.89 6.63 -18.14
CA GLN A 71 6.08 6.15 -19.26
C GLN A 71 5.50 7.29 -20.12
N ILE A 72 5.04 8.39 -19.51
CA ILE A 72 4.47 9.54 -20.25
C ILE A 72 5.49 10.16 -21.22
N ARG A 73 6.80 10.06 -20.92
CA ARG A 73 7.87 10.55 -21.82
C ARG A 73 7.96 9.74 -23.12
N ARG A 74 7.64 8.45 -23.08
CA ARG A 74 7.81 7.50 -24.20
C ARG A 74 6.52 7.18 -24.95
N PHE A 75 5.39 7.74 -24.52
CA PHE A 75 4.09 7.51 -25.14
C PHE A 75 4.07 7.88 -26.64
N PRO A 76 3.64 6.99 -27.55
CA PRO A 76 2.79 5.79 -27.30
C PRO A 76 3.50 4.47 -27.01
N GLN A 77 4.84 4.40 -27.08
CA GLN A 77 5.55 3.15 -26.84
C GLN A 77 5.57 2.81 -25.35
N ILE A 78 5.11 1.62 -24.98
CA ILE A 78 5.13 1.13 -23.60
C ILE A 78 6.45 0.43 -23.32
N GLY A 79 7.21 0.93 -22.35
CA GLY A 79 8.47 0.32 -21.94
C GLY A 79 8.28 -0.83 -20.96
N VAL A 80 9.16 -1.83 -21.00
CA VAL A 80 9.17 -2.94 -20.03
C VAL A 80 9.44 -2.45 -18.60
N VAL A 81 10.30 -1.45 -18.44
CA VAL A 81 10.66 -0.87 -17.12
C VAL A 81 9.44 -0.30 -16.37
N PRO A 82 8.64 0.63 -16.92
CA PRO A 82 7.47 1.14 -16.22
C PRO A 82 6.41 0.07 -15.97
N ILE A 83 6.25 -0.93 -16.86
CA ILE A 83 5.38 -2.09 -16.58
C ILE A 83 5.90 -2.86 -15.37
N GLY A 84 7.20 -3.19 -15.33
CA GLY A 84 7.80 -3.91 -14.20
C GLY A 84 7.60 -3.16 -12.88
N LEU A 85 7.78 -1.84 -12.87
CA LEU A 85 7.51 -1.02 -11.69
C LEU A 85 6.04 -1.03 -11.27
N LEU A 86 5.10 -0.99 -12.21
CA LEU A 86 3.66 -1.09 -11.90
C LEU A 86 3.29 -2.47 -11.36
N VAL A 87 3.88 -3.54 -11.87
CA VAL A 87 3.70 -4.90 -11.34
C VAL A 87 4.22 -4.99 -9.91
N ILE A 88 5.42 -4.48 -9.65
CA ILE A 88 6.00 -4.43 -8.30
C ILE A 88 5.11 -3.62 -7.35
N ALA A 89 4.63 -2.45 -7.78
CA ALA A 89 3.70 -1.64 -7.01
C ALA A 89 2.41 -2.40 -6.68
N GLY A 90 1.85 -3.14 -7.64
CA GLY A 90 0.68 -4.00 -7.43
C GLY A 90 0.94 -5.11 -6.40
N ILE A 91 2.07 -5.81 -6.50
CA ILE A 91 2.45 -6.85 -5.54
C ILE A 91 2.58 -6.27 -4.13
N ILE A 92 3.24 -5.12 -3.97
CA ILE A 92 3.39 -4.45 -2.67
C ILE A 92 2.03 -4.06 -2.08
N ALA A 93 1.12 -3.54 -2.91
CA ALA A 93 -0.22 -3.16 -2.45
C ALA A 93 -1.08 -4.34 -2.00
N ILE A 94 -0.90 -5.52 -2.63
CA ILE A 94 -1.71 -6.73 -2.35
C ILE A 94 -1.11 -7.58 -1.21
N SER A 95 0.21 -7.58 -1.05
CA SER A 95 0.93 -8.35 -0.03
C SER A 95 0.32 -8.33 1.39
N PRO A 96 -0.06 -7.16 1.97
CA PRO A 96 -0.62 -7.14 3.32
C PRO A 96 -1.98 -7.82 3.43
N HIS A 97 -2.78 -7.83 2.36
CA HIS A 97 -4.04 -8.59 2.29
C HIS A 97 -3.76 -10.09 2.24
N GLY A 98 -2.77 -10.54 1.47
CA GLY A 98 -2.38 -11.96 1.46
C GLY A 98 -1.97 -12.46 2.85
N ARG A 99 -1.21 -11.64 3.61
CA ARG A 99 -0.84 -11.97 5.00
C ARG A 99 -2.04 -12.07 5.94
N ALA A 100 -3.04 -11.22 5.74
CA ALA A 100 -4.30 -11.27 6.50
C ALA A 100 -5.00 -12.61 6.36
N PHE A 101 -5.20 -13.03 5.11
CA PHE A 101 -5.89 -14.27 4.77
C PHE A 101 -5.17 -15.47 5.39
N LEU A 102 -3.84 -15.53 5.27
CA LEU A 102 -3.05 -16.62 5.86
C LEU A 102 -3.13 -16.64 7.40
N ALA A 103 -3.21 -15.49 8.06
CA ALA A 103 -3.36 -15.41 9.51
C ALA A 103 -4.74 -15.91 9.96
N GLN A 104 -5.78 -15.56 9.22
CA GLN A 104 -7.15 -16.02 9.46
C GLN A 104 -7.28 -17.53 9.25
N ASP A 105 -6.77 -18.06 8.13
CA ASP A 105 -6.83 -19.50 7.83
C ASP A 105 -6.11 -20.31 8.90
N LYS A 106 -4.90 -19.89 9.28
CA LYS A 106 -4.13 -20.56 10.34
C LYS A 106 -4.84 -20.56 11.69
N CYS A 107 -5.68 -19.57 11.97
CA CYS A 107 -6.49 -19.53 13.18
C CYS A 107 -7.60 -20.58 13.13
N LEU A 108 -8.33 -20.63 12.02
CA LEU A 108 -9.45 -21.54 11.81
C LEU A 108 -8.99 -23.00 11.76
N ASP A 109 -7.85 -23.27 11.13
CA ASP A 109 -7.24 -24.62 11.06
C ASP A 109 -6.86 -25.17 12.44
N LYS A 110 -6.56 -24.29 13.40
CA LYS A 110 -6.26 -24.65 14.79
C LYS A 110 -7.50 -24.81 15.67
N GLY A 111 -8.70 -24.67 15.10
CA GLY A 111 -9.97 -24.69 15.85
C GLY A 111 -10.23 -23.42 16.65
N GLY A 112 -9.46 -22.35 16.40
CA GLY A 112 -9.68 -21.03 17.02
C GLY A 112 -10.82 -20.26 16.38
N LYS A 113 -11.27 -19.20 17.05
CA LYS A 113 -12.25 -18.25 16.54
C LYS A 113 -11.56 -16.96 16.12
N TRP A 114 -11.72 -16.58 14.86
CA TRP A 114 -11.18 -15.33 14.34
C TRP A 114 -12.06 -14.14 14.76
N ILE A 115 -11.47 -13.16 15.46
CA ILE A 115 -12.14 -11.90 15.82
C ILE A 115 -11.70 -10.81 14.84
N ALA A 116 -12.54 -10.53 13.84
CA ALA A 116 -12.21 -9.62 12.74
C ALA A 116 -11.93 -8.17 13.18
N VAL A 117 -12.53 -7.72 14.29
CA VAL A 117 -12.38 -6.35 14.80
C VAL A 117 -11.00 -6.13 15.42
N GLU A 118 -10.51 -7.11 16.18
CA GLU A 118 -9.22 -7.07 16.87
C GLU A 118 -8.08 -7.59 16.02
N TYR A 119 -8.40 -8.27 14.91
CA TYR A 119 -7.44 -8.94 14.06
C TYR A 119 -6.66 -10.07 14.76
N ARG A 120 -7.32 -10.68 15.76
CA ARG A 120 -6.74 -11.67 16.67
C ARG A 120 -7.45 -13.01 16.57
N CYS A 121 -6.70 -14.08 16.81
CA CYS A 121 -7.22 -15.42 16.98
C CYS A 121 -7.49 -15.71 18.47
N GLU A 122 -8.73 -16.06 18.81
CA GLU A 122 -9.10 -16.55 20.13
C GLU A 122 -9.01 -18.08 20.11
N VAL A 123 -8.07 -18.65 20.86
CA VAL A 123 -7.92 -20.11 20.99
C VAL A 123 -8.96 -20.58 21.99
N ARG A 124 -9.78 -21.57 21.64
CA ARG A 124 -10.59 -22.30 22.62
C ARG A 124 -9.65 -23.22 23.38
N ASP A 125 -9.43 -22.93 24.66
CA ASP A 125 -8.82 -23.88 25.62
C ASP A 125 -9.68 -25.14 25.77
#